data_AF-A0A929UKD8-F1
#
_entry.id   AF-A0A929UKD8-F1
#
_cell.length_a   1.000
_cell.length_b   1.000
_cell.length_c   1.000
_cell.angle_alpha   90.00
_cell.angle_beta   90.00
_cell.angle_gamma   90.00
#
_symmetry.space_group_name_H-M   'P 1'
#
loop_
_entity.id
_entity.type
_entity.pdbx_description
1 polymer ?
#
loop_
_entity_poly.entity_id
_entity_poly.type
_entity_poly.pdbx_seq_one_letter_code
_entity_poly.pdbx_strand_id
1 'polypeptide(L)'
;MKVEGFKSQEELIDNLYQASTLADKNARPYAGSDISIEEVNINAFQPTQRYVINSGVRKQEDLRKLILPYSEDTLHMKTGGISIVDEENGNGVMLPPIIEEDSREGLLLVDGMHRTTMARCIGMTTIRAVVIRGVDSDFAVTKRRLPNEWNEVTTFPTLGDLKIARKQGFVHRNKGSAPGDGSTVYRDFSSFTGRGKDVRK
;
A
#
# COMPACT_ATOMS: atom_id res chain seq x y z
N MET A 1 14.56 -3.81 14.80
CA MET A 1 14.27 -2.72 13.85
C MET A 1 14.78 -1.40 14.42
N LYS A 2 15.40 -0.55 13.60
CA LYS A 2 15.94 0.77 13.96
C LYS A 2 15.56 1.80 12.90
N VAL A 3 15.44 3.07 13.30
CA VAL A 3 15.15 4.20 12.42
C VAL A 3 16.48 4.81 11.99
N GLU A 4 16.74 4.90 10.69
CA GLU A 4 17.98 5.51 10.16
C GLU A 4 17.79 6.95 9.69
N GLY A 5 16.58 7.33 9.31
CA GLY A 5 16.30 8.68 8.86
C GLY A 5 14.96 8.80 8.17
N PHE A 6 14.72 9.99 7.65
CA PHE A 6 13.46 10.38 7.03
C PHE A 6 13.70 10.91 5.62
N LYS A 7 12.75 10.64 4.73
CA LYS A 7 12.76 11.10 3.34
C LYS A 7 11.85 12.31 3.18
N SER A 8 12.18 13.22 2.28
CA SER A 8 11.33 14.38 2.03
C SER A 8 10.10 13.98 1.21
N GLN A 9 9.07 14.83 1.21
CA GLN A 9 7.86 14.59 0.43
C GLN A 9 8.14 14.73 -1.07
N GLU A 10 9.02 15.65 -1.44
CA GLU A 10 9.49 15.87 -2.80
C GLU A 10 10.21 14.62 -3.32
N GLU A 11 11.13 14.04 -2.53
CA GLU A 11 11.80 12.79 -2.90
C GLU A 11 10.80 11.64 -3.11
N LEU A 12 9.74 11.55 -2.30
CA LEU A 12 8.67 10.57 -2.50
C LEU A 12 7.96 10.77 -3.83
N ILE A 13 7.54 12.00 -4.11
CA ILE A 13 6.78 12.35 -5.32
C ILE A 13 7.63 12.10 -6.57
N ASP A 14 8.89 12.55 -6.58
CA ASP A 14 9.84 12.32 -7.68
C ASP A 14 10.03 10.82 -7.96
N ASN A 15 10.18 10.02 -6.89
CA ASN A 15 10.29 8.57 -7.00
C ASN A 15 9.02 7.91 -7.55
N LEU A 16 7.84 8.40 -7.17
CA LEU A 16 6.58 7.89 -7.69
C LEU A 16 6.43 8.17 -9.20
N TYR A 17 6.81 9.36 -9.67
CA TYR A 17 6.85 9.63 -11.12
C TYR A 17 7.76 8.66 -11.89
N GLN A 18 8.80 8.15 -11.24
CA GLN A 18 9.73 7.16 -11.82
C GLN A 18 9.34 5.70 -11.54
N ALA A 19 8.30 5.44 -10.75
CA ALA A 19 7.87 4.09 -10.43
C ALA A 19 7.52 3.36 -11.72
N SER A 20 8.04 2.14 -11.87
CA SER A 20 7.72 1.30 -13.01
C SER A 20 6.56 0.36 -12.70
N THR A 21 6.24 -0.51 -13.64
CA THR A 21 5.41 -1.67 -13.34
C THR A 21 6.30 -2.88 -13.03
N LEU A 22 5.75 -3.94 -12.44
CA LEU A 22 6.49 -5.19 -12.24
C LEU A 22 6.73 -5.96 -13.54
N ALA A 23 5.84 -5.81 -14.52
CA ALA A 23 5.98 -6.49 -15.80
C ALA A 23 6.91 -5.72 -16.77
N ASP A 24 6.93 -4.40 -16.66
CA ASP A 24 7.69 -3.52 -17.54
C ASP A 24 8.38 -2.40 -16.73
N LYS A 25 9.71 -2.44 -16.74
CA LYS A 25 10.59 -1.46 -16.07
C LYS A 25 10.63 -0.10 -16.79
N ASN A 26 10.22 -0.06 -18.05
CA ASN A 26 10.19 1.17 -18.86
C ASN A 26 8.84 1.90 -18.75
N ALA A 27 7.78 1.21 -18.34
CA ALA A 27 6.49 1.82 -18.08
C ALA A 27 6.59 2.90 -16.98
N ARG A 28 5.80 3.97 -17.10
CA ARG A 28 5.68 5.06 -16.13
C ARG A 28 4.22 5.35 -15.84
N PRO A 29 3.54 4.51 -15.03
CA PRO A 29 2.12 4.61 -14.75
C PRO A 29 1.67 5.96 -14.19
N TYR A 30 2.57 6.71 -13.56
CA TYR A 30 2.25 7.99 -12.92
C TYR A 30 2.82 9.21 -13.64
N ALA A 31 3.46 9.06 -14.81
CA ALA A 31 4.15 10.18 -15.48
C ALA A 31 3.25 11.39 -15.80
N GLY A 32 1.97 11.16 -16.04
CA GLY A 32 0.98 12.22 -16.31
C GLY A 32 -0.04 12.42 -15.19
N SER A 33 0.19 11.83 -14.02
CA SER A 33 -0.75 11.88 -12.89
C SER A 33 -0.52 13.11 -12.01
N ASP A 34 -1.56 13.51 -11.29
CA ASP A 34 -1.45 14.47 -10.18
C ASP A 34 -1.20 13.70 -8.88
N ILE A 35 -0.09 13.99 -8.20
CA ILE A 35 0.35 13.31 -6.98
C ILE A 35 0.38 14.30 -5.82
N SER A 36 -0.39 14.02 -4.78
CA SER A 36 -0.47 14.84 -3.57
C SER A 36 -0.35 13.96 -2.32
N ILE A 37 -0.01 14.59 -1.19
CA ILE A 37 0.00 13.93 0.12
C ILE A 37 -1.07 14.59 1.00
N GLU A 38 -2.16 13.87 1.22
CA GLU A 38 -3.40 14.40 1.80
C GLU A 38 -3.75 13.68 3.10
N GLU A 39 -4.45 14.39 4.00
CA GLU A 39 -5.21 13.73 5.05
C GLU A 39 -6.53 13.22 4.46
N VAL A 40 -6.76 11.91 4.54
CA VAL A 40 -7.90 11.24 3.91
C VAL A 40 -8.70 10.49 4.95
N ASN A 41 -10.03 10.61 4.88
CA ASN A 41 -10.93 9.81 5.70
C ASN A 41 -10.88 8.34 5.24
N ILE A 42 -10.70 7.41 6.18
CA ILE A 42 -10.57 5.97 5.86
C ILE A 42 -11.82 5.41 5.19
N ASN A 43 -13.00 5.96 5.48
CA ASN A 43 -14.26 5.56 4.86
C ASN A 43 -14.48 6.19 3.47
N ALA A 44 -13.60 7.10 3.02
CA ALA A 44 -13.69 7.72 1.70
C ALA A 44 -12.98 6.92 0.59
N PHE A 45 -12.28 5.83 0.94
CA PHE A 45 -11.60 4.98 -0.02
C PHE A 45 -11.83 3.50 0.28
N GLN A 46 -11.75 2.68 -0.76
CA GLN A 46 -12.07 1.26 -0.72
C GLN A 46 -10.81 0.38 -0.76
N PRO A 47 -10.76 -0.71 0.04
CA PRO A 47 -9.69 -1.69 -0.04
C PRO A 47 -9.74 -2.49 -1.36
N THR A 48 -8.58 -2.73 -1.96
CA THR A 48 -8.47 -3.59 -3.16
C THR A 48 -8.14 -5.06 -2.83
N GLN A 49 -8.19 -5.44 -1.55
CA GLN A 49 -7.99 -6.81 -1.06
C GLN A 49 -8.98 -7.12 0.07
N ARG A 50 -9.44 -8.37 0.13
CA ARG A 50 -10.39 -8.85 1.17
C ARG A 50 -9.69 -9.44 2.39
N TYR A 51 -8.40 -9.22 2.56
CA TYR A 51 -7.67 -9.81 3.68
C TYR A 51 -6.51 -8.98 4.18
N VAL A 52 -6.17 -9.20 5.46
CA VAL A 52 -4.88 -8.85 6.05
C VAL A 52 -4.34 -10.03 6.85
N ILE A 53 -3.03 -10.01 7.11
CA ILE A 53 -2.38 -10.98 8.01
C ILE A 53 -2.12 -10.29 9.34
N ASN A 54 -2.56 -10.89 10.45
CA ASN A 54 -2.49 -10.30 11.78
C ASN A 54 -1.05 -9.93 12.18
N SER A 55 -0.06 -10.75 11.84
CA SER A 55 1.35 -10.42 12.07
C SER A 55 1.80 -9.15 11.36
N GLY A 56 1.27 -8.88 10.15
CA GLY A 56 1.54 -7.63 9.43
C GLY A 56 0.88 -6.42 10.09
N VAL A 57 -0.32 -6.56 10.65
CA VAL A 57 -1.01 -5.51 11.41
C VAL A 57 -0.24 -5.17 12.68
N ARG A 58 0.17 -6.19 13.45
CA ARG A 58 1.00 -6.02 14.65
C ARG A 58 2.34 -5.37 14.34
N LYS A 59 2.99 -5.76 13.24
CA LYS A 59 4.24 -5.11 12.78
C LYS A 59 4.04 -3.62 12.51
N GLN A 60 2.87 -3.18 12.01
CA GLN A 60 2.58 -1.74 11.85
C GLN A 60 2.41 -1.04 13.20
N GLU A 61 1.80 -1.69 14.19
CA GLU A 61 1.69 -1.16 15.55
C GLU A 61 3.06 -1.00 16.22
N ASP A 62 3.92 -2.01 16.12
CA ASP A 62 5.28 -1.97 16.67
C ASP A 62 6.13 -0.90 15.98
N LEU A 63 6.00 -0.78 14.65
CA LEU A 63 6.66 0.29 13.89
C LEU A 63 6.16 1.67 14.31
N ARG A 64 4.86 1.85 14.55
CA ARG A 64 4.34 3.12 15.06
C ARG A 64 4.97 3.47 16.41
N LYS A 65 5.00 2.54 17.36
CA LYS A 65 5.63 2.73 18.69
C LYS A 65 7.11 3.11 18.59
N LEU A 66 7.83 2.51 17.64
CA LEU A 66 9.25 2.82 17.38
C LEU A 66 9.45 4.25 16.84
N ILE A 67 8.48 4.78 16.10
CA ILE A 67 8.59 6.06 15.38
C ILE A 67 8.10 7.26 16.19
N LEU A 68 7.09 7.08 17.03
CA LEU A 68 6.52 8.16 17.87
C LEU A 68 7.57 8.99 18.63
N PRO A 69 8.66 8.43 19.21
CA PRO A 69 9.70 9.20 19.88
C PRO A 69 10.44 10.21 18.98
N TYR A 70 10.41 10.02 17.66
CA TYR A 70 11.01 10.94 16.68
C TYR A 70 10.06 12.07 16.26
N SER A 71 8.95 12.29 16.98
CA SER A 71 7.90 13.29 16.66
C SER A 71 7.22 13.06 15.30
N GLU A 72 7.22 11.80 14.85
CA GLU A 72 6.64 11.32 13.60
C GLU A 72 5.60 10.23 13.90
N ASP A 73 4.60 10.05 13.03
CA ASP A 73 3.58 9.00 13.17
C ASP A 73 3.44 8.25 11.84
N THR A 74 3.45 6.91 11.87
CA THR A 74 3.30 6.10 10.64
C THR A 74 1.92 6.26 9.99
N LEU A 75 0.92 6.72 10.73
CA LEU A 75 -0.45 6.98 10.27
C LEU A 75 -0.66 8.41 9.75
N HIS A 76 0.12 9.37 10.24
CA HIS A 76 0.08 10.79 9.87
C HIS A 76 1.46 11.28 9.46
N MET A 77 2.12 10.51 8.58
CA MET A 77 3.52 10.71 8.23
C MET A 77 3.75 12.11 7.66
N LYS A 78 4.50 12.94 8.40
CA LYS A 78 4.87 14.31 7.99
C LYS A 78 5.93 14.29 6.90
N THR A 79 6.79 13.29 6.94
CA THR A 79 7.84 13.01 5.96
C THR A 79 7.29 12.23 4.76
N GLY A 80 8.07 12.14 3.67
CA GLY A 80 7.72 11.31 2.51
C GLY A 80 8.10 9.84 2.68
N GLY A 81 8.86 9.50 3.72
CA GLY A 81 9.20 8.12 4.02
C GLY A 81 10.07 7.99 5.24
N ILE A 82 10.10 6.78 5.80
CA ILE A 82 10.88 6.44 6.99
C ILE A 82 11.86 5.33 6.62
N SER A 83 13.15 5.60 6.71
CA SER A 83 14.21 4.62 6.48
C SER A 83 14.36 3.74 7.73
N ILE A 84 14.18 2.43 7.57
CA ILE A 84 14.18 1.45 8.65
C ILE A 84 15.17 0.36 8.32
N VAL A 85 16.00 0.01 9.31
CA VAL A 85 16.84 -1.19 9.28
C VAL A 85 16.17 -2.28 10.09
N ASP A 86 16.00 -3.43 9.48
CA ASP A 86 15.57 -4.66 10.12
C ASP A 86 16.72 -5.67 10.01
N GLU A 87 17.33 -6.06 11.13
CA GLU A 87 18.49 -6.97 11.13
C GLU A 87 18.15 -8.33 10.48
N GLU A 88 16.88 -8.72 10.50
CA GLU A 88 16.40 -9.95 9.84
C GLU A 88 15.98 -9.74 8.38
N ASN A 89 15.45 -8.56 8.04
CA ASN A 89 14.76 -8.30 6.76
C ASN A 89 15.47 -7.26 5.87
N GLY A 90 16.63 -6.77 6.29
CA GLY A 90 17.42 -5.75 5.60
C GLY A 90 16.88 -4.32 5.79
N ASN A 91 17.43 -3.42 4.98
CA ASN A 91 17.10 -2.00 5.01
C ASN A 91 15.93 -1.71 4.08
N GLY A 92 15.11 -0.72 4.42
CA GLY A 92 14.09 -0.24 3.49
C GLY A 92 13.31 0.97 3.96
N VAL A 93 12.65 1.61 3.01
CA VAL A 93 11.82 2.79 3.24
C VAL A 93 10.37 2.38 3.40
N MET A 94 9.75 2.83 4.48
CA MET A 94 8.30 2.81 4.63
C MET A 94 7.71 4.07 4.01
N LEU A 95 6.77 3.90 3.08
CA LEU A 95 6.02 4.99 2.46
C LEU A 95 4.70 5.23 3.22
N PRO A 96 4.06 6.41 3.09
CA PRO A 96 2.63 6.55 3.39
C PRO A 96 1.79 5.55 2.58
N PRO A 97 0.57 5.19 3.00
CA PRO A 97 -0.36 4.43 2.17
C PRO A 97 -0.58 5.12 0.82
N ILE A 98 -0.80 4.34 -0.24
CA ILE A 98 -0.97 4.85 -1.60
C ILE A 98 -2.40 4.57 -2.06
N ILE A 99 -3.08 5.64 -2.45
CA ILE A 99 -4.45 5.65 -2.95
C ILE A 99 -4.43 6.14 -4.39
N GLU A 100 -5.09 5.41 -5.29
CA GLU A 100 -5.33 5.84 -6.66
C GLU A 100 -6.81 6.20 -6.82
N GLU A 101 -7.08 7.29 -7.54
CA GLU A 101 -8.44 7.63 -7.96
C GLU A 101 -8.78 6.95 -9.29
N ASP A 102 -9.88 6.21 -9.29
CA ASP A 102 -10.53 5.71 -10.49
C ASP A 102 -11.80 6.53 -10.77
N SER A 103 -11.98 6.95 -12.02
CA SER A 103 -13.10 7.80 -12.43
C SER A 103 -14.50 7.22 -12.16
N ARG A 104 -14.62 5.91 -11.99
CA ARG A 104 -15.89 5.21 -11.75
C ARG A 104 -16.01 4.72 -10.32
N GLU A 105 -14.93 4.15 -9.80
CA GLU A 105 -14.93 3.51 -8.48
C GLU A 105 -14.51 4.45 -7.33
N GLY A 106 -13.99 5.64 -7.65
CA GLY A 106 -13.50 6.59 -6.65
C GLY A 106 -12.10 6.21 -6.12
N LEU A 107 -11.86 6.47 -4.83
CA LEU A 107 -10.54 6.28 -4.22
C LEU A 107 -10.29 4.82 -3.84
N LEU A 108 -9.17 4.26 -4.30
CA LEU A 108 -8.82 2.85 -4.14
C LEU A 108 -7.48 2.69 -3.43
N LEU A 109 -7.45 1.92 -2.34
CA LEU A 109 -6.23 1.62 -1.61
C LEU A 109 -5.36 0.62 -2.38
N VAL A 110 -4.24 1.08 -2.91
CA VAL A 110 -3.30 0.29 -3.71
C VAL A 110 -2.22 -0.34 -2.84
N ASP A 111 -1.69 0.42 -1.87
CA ASP A 111 -0.72 -0.04 -0.89
C ASP A 111 -1.04 0.49 0.51
N GLY A 112 -0.67 -0.28 1.55
CA GLY A 112 -0.93 0.10 2.95
C GLY A 112 -2.13 -0.58 3.61
N MET A 113 -2.60 -1.72 3.08
CA MET A 113 -3.72 -2.51 3.66
C MET A 113 -3.53 -2.77 5.17
N HIS A 114 -2.40 -3.35 5.59
CA HIS A 114 -2.17 -3.66 7.02
C HIS A 114 -2.13 -2.41 7.89
N ARG A 115 -1.57 -1.30 7.38
CA ARG A 115 -1.47 -0.05 8.14
C ARG A 115 -2.84 0.59 8.32
N THR A 116 -3.62 0.65 7.25
CA THR A 116 -4.97 1.19 7.29
C THR A 116 -5.88 0.33 8.16
N THR A 117 -5.76 -1.00 8.11
CA THR A 117 -6.48 -1.88 9.04
C THR A 117 -6.08 -1.63 10.48
N MET A 118 -4.78 -1.48 10.78
CA MET A 118 -4.31 -1.12 12.12
C MET A 118 -4.94 0.20 12.60
N ALA A 119 -4.93 1.24 11.77
CA ALA A 119 -5.54 2.54 12.08
C ALA A 119 -7.03 2.42 12.44
N ARG A 120 -7.79 1.64 11.65
CA ARG A 120 -9.22 1.36 11.93
C ARG A 120 -9.41 0.62 13.24
N CYS A 121 -8.57 -0.38 13.54
CA CYS A 121 -8.66 -1.16 14.78
C CYS A 121 -8.47 -0.30 16.04
N ILE A 122 -7.67 0.77 15.95
CA ILE A 122 -7.45 1.69 17.08
C ILE A 122 -8.40 2.91 17.05
N GLY A 123 -9.45 2.88 16.21
CA GLY A 123 -10.50 3.89 16.18
C GLY A 123 -10.17 5.16 15.39
N MET A 124 -9.11 5.15 14.57
CA MET A 124 -8.81 6.31 13.71
C MET A 124 -9.76 6.41 12.53
N THR A 125 -10.10 7.65 12.18
CA THR A 125 -11.00 7.99 11.07
C THR A 125 -10.25 8.59 9.89
N THR A 126 -9.06 9.14 10.10
CA THR A 126 -8.21 9.72 9.05
C THR A 126 -6.79 9.15 9.09
N ILE A 127 -6.14 9.15 7.94
CA ILE A 127 -4.70 8.87 7.77
C ILE A 127 -4.10 9.86 6.77
N ARG A 128 -2.79 10.07 6.81
CA ARG A 128 -2.07 10.77 5.75
C ARG A 128 -1.59 9.77 4.70
N ALA A 129 -1.98 9.98 3.45
CA ALA A 129 -1.73 9.07 2.34
C ALA A 129 -1.28 9.84 1.10
N VAL A 130 -0.57 9.14 0.20
CA VAL A 130 -0.36 9.62 -1.17
C VAL A 130 -1.66 9.39 -1.94
N VAL A 131 -2.19 10.44 -2.56
CA VAL A 131 -3.34 10.35 -3.45
C VAL A 131 -2.86 10.65 -4.87
N ILE A 132 -3.14 9.73 -5.78
CA ILE A 132 -2.73 9.80 -7.18
C ILE A 132 -3.98 9.85 -8.05
N ARG A 133 -4.14 10.95 -8.79
CA ARG A 133 -5.28 11.20 -9.69
C ARG A 133 -4.82 11.24 -11.13
N GLY A 134 -5.73 10.94 -12.05
CA GLY A 134 -5.41 10.92 -13.48
C GLY A 134 -4.37 9.83 -13.84
N VAL A 135 -4.44 8.67 -13.19
CA VAL A 135 -3.68 7.49 -13.62
C VAL A 135 -4.17 7.09 -15.00
N ASP A 136 -3.26 6.87 -15.95
CA ASP A 136 -3.61 6.41 -17.28
C ASP A 136 -4.44 5.12 -17.19
N SER A 137 -5.54 5.08 -17.93
CA SER A 137 -6.45 3.93 -17.99
C SER A 137 -5.72 2.62 -18.31
N ASP A 138 -4.60 2.68 -19.02
CA ASP A 138 -3.77 1.51 -19.30
C ASP A 138 -3.14 0.87 -18.09
N PHE A 139 -2.94 1.68 -17.04
CA PHE A 139 -2.35 1.28 -15.78
C PHE A 139 -3.36 1.26 -14.62
N ALA A 140 -4.64 1.56 -14.85
CA ALA A 140 -5.66 1.63 -13.80
C ALA A 140 -5.70 0.37 -12.92
N VAL A 141 -5.70 0.54 -11.60
CA VAL A 141 -5.73 -0.59 -10.65
C VAL A 141 -6.96 -1.48 -10.82
N THR A 142 -8.08 -0.91 -11.25
CA THR A 142 -9.36 -1.58 -11.54
C THR A 142 -9.25 -2.63 -12.63
N LYS A 143 -8.26 -2.51 -13.54
CA LYS A 143 -7.96 -3.57 -14.51
C LYS A 143 -7.59 -4.88 -13.79
N ARG A 144 -6.99 -4.88 -12.60
CA ARG A 144 -6.73 -6.14 -11.86
C ARG A 144 -7.63 -6.36 -10.67
N ARG A 145 -7.95 -5.32 -9.91
CA ARG A 145 -8.65 -5.47 -8.64
C ARG A 145 -9.79 -4.48 -8.56
N LEU A 146 -10.99 -4.99 -8.37
CA LEU A 146 -12.14 -4.16 -8.09
C LEU A 146 -12.15 -3.77 -6.60
N PRO A 147 -12.79 -2.65 -6.26
CA PRO A 147 -13.01 -2.29 -4.87
C PRO A 147 -13.73 -3.39 -4.10
N ASN A 148 -13.52 -3.36 -2.79
CA ASN A 148 -14.22 -4.16 -1.81
C ASN A 148 -14.66 -3.23 -0.70
N GLU A 149 -15.60 -3.69 0.10
CA GLU A 149 -16.02 -2.97 1.28
C GLU A 149 -15.12 -3.31 2.48
N TRP A 150 -14.98 -2.32 3.34
CA TRP A 150 -14.18 -2.43 4.55
C TRP A 150 -14.66 -3.50 5.53
N ASN A 151 -15.93 -3.89 5.45
CA ASN A 151 -16.53 -4.98 6.23
C ASN A 151 -16.31 -6.38 5.60
N GLU A 152 -15.83 -6.45 4.35
CA GLU A 152 -15.45 -7.70 3.67
C GLU A 152 -14.00 -8.11 3.99
N VAL A 153 -13.20 -7.21 4.59
CA VAL A 153 -11.81 -7.48 4.92
C VAL A 153 -11.70 -8.44 6.10
N THR A 154 -11.16 -9.63 5.85
CA THR A 154 -10.96 -10.67 6.86
C THR A 154 -9.51 -10.69 7.38
N THR A 155 -9.33 -10.69 8.70
CA THR A 155 -8.01 -10.87 9.30
C THR A 155 -7.70 -12.34 9.47
N PHE A 156 -6.62 -12.81 8.87
CA PHE A 156 -6.09 -14.16 9.08
C PHE A 156 -4.93 -14.13 10.09
N PRO A 157 -4.83 -15.11 11.01
CA PRO A 157 -3.71 -15.16 11.96
C PRO A 157 -2.37 -15.29 11.24
N THR A 158 -2.28 -16.21 10.27
CA THR A 158 -1.06 -16.49 9.50
C THR A 158 -1.31 -16.55 8.00
N LEU A 159 -0.23 -16.54 7.22
CA LEU A 159 -0.30 -16.82 5.78
C LEU A 159 -0.77 -18.26 5.48
N GLY A 160 -0.50 -19.21 6.38
CA GLY A 160 -0.96 -20.59 6.27
C GLY A 160 -2.49 -20.68 6.29
N ASP A 161 -3.12 -19.96 7.21
CA ASP A 161 -4.58 -19.91 7.36
C ASP A 161 -5.25 -19.33 6.11
N LEU A 162 -4.68 -18.24 5.56
CA LEU A 162 -5.14 -17.69 4.29
C LEU A 162 -5.02 -18.72 3.15
N LYS A 163 -3.91 -19.47 3.08
CA LYS A 163 -3.73 -20.51 2.05
C LYS A 163 -4.78 -21.61 2.19
N ILE A 164 -5.11 -22.01 3.42
CA ILE A 164 -6.16 -23.00 3.71
C ILE A 164 -7.53 -22.46 3.29
N ALA A 165 -7.90 -21.26 3.73
CA ALA A 165 -9.17 -20.63 3.39
C ALA A 165 -9.36 -20.48 1.88
N ARG A 166 -8.29 -20.12 1.15
CA ARG A 166 -8.31 -20.05 -0.33
C ARG A 166 -8.59 -21.39 -0.98
N LYS A 167 -8.07 -22.51 -0.44
CA LYS A 167 -8.41 -23.86 -0.92
C LYS A 167 -9.87 -24.23 -0.65
N GLN A 168 -10.48 -23.62 0.37
CA GLN A 168 -11.88 -23.79 0.74
C GLN A 168 -12.83 -22.79 0.06
N GLY A 169 -12.34 -22.01 -0.92
CA GLY A 169 -13.17 -21.10 -1.71
C GLY A 169 -13.11 -19.63 -1.30
N PHE A 170 -12.29 -19.25 -0.32
CA PHE A 170 -12.13 -17.84 0.04
C PHE A 170 -11.56 -17.01 -1.12
N VAL A 171 -12.34 -16.01 -1.54
CA VAL A 171 -11.97 -15.06 -2.59
C VAL A 171 -11.22 -13.89 -1.95
N HIS A 172 -9.89 -13.91 -2.03
CA HIS A 172 -9.02 -12.89 -1.43
C HIS A 172 -9.07 -11.50 -2.10
N ARG A 173 -9.74 -11.38 -3.25
CA ARG A 173 -9.97 -10.12 -4.01
C ARG A 173 -10.98 -10.34 -5.13
N ASN A 174 -11.72 -9.29 -5.46
CA ASN A 174 -12.46 -9.22 -6.72
C ASN A 174 -11.50 -8.94 -7.88
N LYS A 175 -11.65 -9.69 -8.98
CA LYS A 175 -10.80 -9.55 -10.17
C LYS A 175 -11.37 -8.49 -11.09
N GLY A 176 -10.48 -7.66 -11.64
CA GLY A 176 -10.77 -6.72 -12.70
C GLY A 176 -10.81 -7.36 -14.09
N SER A 177 -10.85 -6.52 -15.12
CA SER A 177 -11.02 -6.89 -16.53
C SER A 177 -9.72 -7.26 -17.27
N ALA A 178 -8.54 -7.14 -16.64
CA ALA A 178 -7.26 -7.39 -17.28
C ALA A 178 -7.12 -8.83 -17.75
N PRO A 179 -6.66 -9.07 -19.00
CA PRO A 179 -6.26 -10.39 -19.43
C PRO A 179 -5.01 -10.87 -18.67
N GLY A 180 -4.88 -12.19 -18.52
CA GLY A 180 -3.72 -12.81 -17.86
C GLY A 180 -3.69 -12.60 -16.35
N ASP A 181 -2.49 -12.44 -15.79
CA ASP A 181 -2.34 -12.25 -14.35
C ASP A 181 -2.50 -10.78 -13.92
N GLY A 182 -2.51 -9.82 -14.84
CA GLY A 182 -2.57 -8.38 -14.52
C GLY A 182 -1.28 -7.85 -13.89
N SER A 183 -0.13 -8.44 -14.17
CA SER A 183 1.19 -7.97 -13.73
C SER A 183 1.55 -6.58 -14.27
N THR A 184 1.04 -6.22 -15.46
CA THR A 184 1.23 -4.91 -16.12
C THR A 184 0.66 -3.73 -15.34
N VAL A 185 -0.25 -3.96 -14.39
CA VAL A 185 -0.83 -2.91 -13.55
C VAL A 185 -0.28 -2.90 -12.13
N TYR A 186 0.69 -3.76 -11.79
CA TYR A 186 1.40 -3.61 -10.52
C TYR A 186 2.46 -2.56 -10.63
N ARG A 187 2.42 -1.60 -9.70
CA ARG A 187 3.55 -0.74 -9.44
C ARG A 187 4.69 -1.52 -8.81
N ASP A 188 5.89 -1.18 -9.23
CA ASP A 188 7.11 -1.58 -8.57
C ASP A 188 7.66 -0.39 -7.77
N PHE A 189 7.46 -0.41 -6.46
CA PHE A 189 8.04 0.57 -5.53
C PHE A 189 9.40 0.11 -5.00
N SER A 190 9.89 -1.07 -5.38
CA SER A 190 11.12 -1.62 -4.79
C SER A 190 12.37 -0.85 -5.19
N SER A 191 12.35 -0.18 -6.35
CA SER A 191 13.47 0.60 -6.87
C SER A 191 13.91 1.73 -5.95
N PHE A 192 12.99 2.33 -5.19
CA PHE A 192 13.29 3.44 -4.29
C PHE A 192 12.96 3.15 -2.81
N THR A 193 12.25 2.06 -2.53
CA THR A 193 12.05 1.61 -1.14
C THR A 193 13.14 0.66 -0.66
N GLY A 194 13.91 0.04 -1.55
CA GLY A 194 14.81 -1.05 -1.20
C GLY A 194 14.09 -2.32 -0.69
N ARG A 195 12.75 -2.28 -0.60
CA ARG A 195 11.91 -3.40 -0.22
C ARG A 195 11.41 -4.06 -1.49
N GLY A 196 12.13 -5.10 -1.93
CA GLY A 196 11.59 -6.03 -2.91
C GLY A 196 10.24 -6.57 -2.43
N LYS A 197 9.36 -6.95 -3.36
CA LYS A 197 8.25 -7.84 -2.98
C LYS A 197 8.90 -9.06 -2.32
N ASP A 198 8.68 -9.15 -1.02
CA ASP A 198 8.72 -10.34 -0.18
C ASP A 198 8.67 -11.55 -1.11
N VAL A 199 9.79 -12.28 -1.21
CA VAL A 199 9.99 -13.41 -2.13
C VAL A 199 9.08 -14.53 -1.61
N ARG A 200 7.77 -14.32 -1.76
CA ARG A 200 6.69 -15.23 -1.44
C ARG A 200 6.64 -16.23 -2.59
N LYS A 201 7.74 -16.99 -2.70
CA LYS A 201 7.72 -18.34 -3.26
C LYS A 201 7.01 -19.24 -2.25
#